data_AF-A0A8K0G030-F1
#
_entry.id   AF-A0A8K0G030-F1
#
_cell.length_a   1.000
_cell.length_b   1.000
_cell.length_c   1.000
_cell.angle_alpha   90.00
_cell.angle_beta   90.00
_cell.angle_gamma   90.00
#
_symmetry.space_group_name_H-M   'P 1'
#
loop_
_entity.id
_entity.type
_entity.pdbx_description
1 polymer ?
#
loop_
_entity_poly.entity_id
_entity_poly.type
_entity_poly.pdbx_seq_one_letter_code
_entity_poly.pdbx_strand_id
1 'polypeptide(L)'
;MKVEVPLITNEECAFKFSDLDNVKLEINQMCAGGVRDKDACRGDSGGPLMRLYIGNRKQWFQYGVVSRGLGCGRMGRPEIYTRVKKYINWILNKIEPE
;
A
#
# COMPACT_ATOMS: atom_id res chain seq x y z
N MET A 1 -8.62 -0.10 -14.48
CA MET A 1 -8.14 1.28 -14.23
C MET A 1 -6.78 1.19 -13.54
N LYS A 2 -5.90 2.20 -13.66
CA LYS A 2 -4.65 2.28 -12.90
C LYS A 2 -4.35 3.73 -12.52
N VAL A 3 -3.61 3.91 -11.43
CA VAL A 3 -3.08 5.22 -11.03
C VAL A 3 -1.68 5.04 -10.45
N GLU A 4 -0.81 6.01 -10.70
CA GLU A 4 0.54 6.04 -10.13
C GLU A 4 0.56 6.89 -8.88
N VAL A 5 1.03 6.31 -7.78
CA VAL A 5 1.08 6.95 -6.46
C VAL A 5 2.50 6.87 -5.89
N PRO A 6 2.98 7.92 -5.19
CA PRO A 6 4.28 7.88 -4.53
C PRO A 6 4.22 6.98 -3.29
N LEU A 7 5.33 6.29 -3.00
CA LEU A 7 5.54 5.69 -1.68
C LEU A 7 5.89 6.80 -0.68
N ILE A 8 5.38 6.67 0.53
CA ILE A 8 5.75 7.55 1.65
C ILE A 8 6.40 6.72 2.76
N THR A 9 7.17 7.39 3.61
CA THR A 9 7.83 6.71 4.74
C THR A 9 6.81 6.31 5.80
N ASN A 10 7.15 5.31 6.61
CA ASN A 10 6.26 4.88 7.69
C ASN A 10 6.14 5.96 8.77
N GLU A 11 7.19 6.75 8.99
CA GLU A 11 7.21 7.86 9.93
C GLU A 11 6.23 8.95 9.50
N GLU A 12 6.30 9.38 8.23
CA GLU A 12 5.38 10.37 7.67
C GLU A 12 3.93 9.86 7.69
N CYS A 13 3.73 8.59 7.32
CA CYS A 13 2.40 8.00 7.34
C CYS A 13 1.83 7.90 8.75
N ALA A 14 2.62 7.43 9.72
CA ALA A 14 2.19 7.33 11.11
C ALA A 14 1.78 8.70 11.67
N PHE A 15 2.56 9.75 11.39
CA PHE A 15 2.23 11.12 11.79
C PHE A 15 0.89 11.58 11.21
N LYS A 16 0.66 11.38 9.91
CA LYS A 16 -0.60 11.75 9.25
C LYS A 16 -1.81 10.99 9.80
N PHE A 17 -1.67 9.71 10.08
CA PHE A 17 -2.76 8.87 10.58
C PHE A 17 -3.02 9.05 12.08
N SER A 18 -2.00 9.39 12.89
CA SER A 18 -2.21 9.77 14.28
C SER A 18 -3.00 11.07 14.42
N ASP A 19 -2.72 12.05 13.55
CA ASP A 19 -3.38 13.36 13.57
C ASP A 19 -4.82 13.30 13.04
N LEU A 20 -5.07 12.47 12.02
CA LEU A 20 -6.35 12.46 11.31
C LEU A 20 -7.36 11.41 11.77
N ASP A 21 -6.93 10.26 12.30
CA ASP A 21 -7.81 9.11 12.57
C ASP A 21 -7.40 8.29 13.81
N ASN A 22 -6.41 8.77 14.57
CA ASN A 22 -5.83 8.08 15.74
C ASN A 22 -5.41 6.62 15.45
N VAL A 23 -4.98 6.34 14.21
CA VAL A 23 -4.52 5.02 13.78
C VAL A 23 -3.03 4.92 14.00
N LYS A 24 -2.60 3.92 14.76
CA LYS A 24 -1.19 3.56 14.89
C LYS A 24 -0.77 2.65 13.74
N LEU A 25 0.20 3.08 12.96
CA LEU A 25 0.75 2.29 11.87
C LEU A 25 1.59 1.11 12.41
N GLU A 26 1.31 -0.08 11.91
CA GLU A 26 2.04 -1.31 12.27
C GLU A 26 3.21 -1.61 11.31
N ILE A 27 4.16 -2.44 11.76
CA ILE A 27 5.34 -2.82 10.97
C ILE A 27 5.02 -3.65 9.71
N ASN A 28 3.86 -4.32 9.73
CA ASN A 28 3.28 -5.09 8.63
C ASN A 28 2.48 -4.20 7.66
N GLN A 29 2.48 -2.88 7.85
CA GLN A 29 1.83 -1.90 7.00
C GLN A 29 2.84 -0.97 6.31
N MET A 30 2.40 -0.35 5.22
CA MET A 30 3.10 0.67 4.47
C MET A 30 2.10 1.65 3.85
N CYS A 31 2.55 2.79 3.35
CA CYS A 31 1.64 3.78 2.77
C CYS A 31 2.11 4.29 1.42
N ALA A 32 1.13 4.67 0.61
CA ALA A 32 1.33 5.31 -0.69
C ALA A 32 0.22 6.34 -0.94
N GLY A 33 0.46 7.30 -1.83
CA GLY A 33 -0.54 8.30 -2.20
C GLY A 33 -0.36 9.63 -1.49
N GLY A 34 -1.48 10.28 -1.13
CA GLY A 34 -1.47 11.66 -0.62
C GLY A 34 -1.38 12.73 -1.72
N VAL A 35 -1.56 12.33 -2.98
CA VAL A 35 -1.63 13.23 -4.14
C VAL A 35 -3.10 13.43 -4.50
N ARG A 36 -3.48 14.68 -4.82
CA ARG A 36 -4.85 15.01 -5.19
C ARG A 36 -5.31 14.17 -6.39
N ASP A 37 -6.52 13.62 -6.28
CA ASP A 37 -7.18 12.79 -7.30
C ASP A 37 -6.42 11.52 -7.70
N LYS A 38 -5.43 11.08 -6.89
CA LYS A 38 -4.66 9.86 -7.12
C LYS A 38 -4.66 8.98 -5.88
N ASP A 39 -5.56 8.02 -5.84
CA ASP A 39 -5.78 7.16 -4.68
C ASP A 39 -6.52 5.88 -5.08
N ALA A 40 -6.46 4.85 -4.23
CA ALA A 40 -7.42 3.77 -4.32
C ALA A 40 -8.74 4.18 -3.64
N CYS A 41 -9.82 3.56 -4.06
CA CYS A 41 -11.16 3.94 -3.64
C CYS A 41 -11.99 2.77 -3.13
N ARG A 42 -13.24 3.09 -2.75
CA ARG A 42 -14.25 2.05 -2.48
C ARG A 42 -14.35 1.12 -3.69
N GLY A 43 -14.17 -0.18 -3.44
CA GLY A 43 -14.14 -1.20 -4.48
C GLY A 43 -12.74 -1.68 -4.85
N ASP A 44 -11.68 -0.91 -4.53
CA ASP A 44 -10.29 -1.33 -4.77
C ASP A 44 -9.70 -2.12 -3.58
N SER A 45 -10.43 -2.26 -2.47
CA SER A 45 -10.00 -3.01 -1.28
C SER A 45 -9.57 -4.43 -1.64
N GLY A 46 -8.37 -4.83 -1.19
CA GLY A 46 -7.76 -6.12 -1.59
C GLY A 46 -6.97 -6.06 -2.90
N GLY A 47 -7.05 -4.96 -3.65
CA GLY A 47 -6.29 -4.74 -4.89
C GLY A 47 -4.77 -4.62 -4.66
N PRO A 48 -3.95 -4.83 -5.71
CA PRO A 48 -2.50 -4.82 -5.58
C PRO A 48 -1.92 -3.42 -5.73
N LEU A 49 -1.00 -3.05 -4.83
CA LEU A 49 -0.03 -1.98 -5.07
C LEU A 49 1.21 -2.59 -5.74
N MET A 50 1.49 -2.21 -6.98
CA MET A 50 2.54 -2.82 -7.80
C MET A 50 3.63 -1.82 -8.17
N ARG A 51 4.87 -2.29 -8.29
CA ARG A 51 6.00 -1.52 -8.82
C ARG A 51 6.66 -2.27 -9.96
N LEU A 52 6.94 -1.56 -11.06
CA LEU A 52 7.71 -2.10 -12.16
C LEU A 52 9.19 -2.10 -11.80
N TYR A 53 9.82 -3.27 -11.89
CA TYR A 53 11.26 -3.44 -11.85
C TYR A 53 11.80 -3.61 -13.26
N ILE A 54 12.86 -2.87 -13.57
CA ILE A 54 13.55 -2.91 -14.86
C ILE A 54 14.98 -3.38 -14.60
N GLY A 55 15.18 -4.70 -14.72
CA GLY A 55 16.52 -5.33 -14.76
C GLY A 55 16.71 -6.01 -16.11
N ASN A 56 17.17 -7.26 -16.11
CA ASN A 56 17.31 -8.07 -17.33
C ASN A 56 15.98 -8.31 -18.07
N ARG A 57 14.86 -8.24 -17.35
CA ARG A 57 13.50 -8.27 -17.89
C ARG A 57 12.61 -7.29 -17.14
N LYS A 58 11.59 -6.75 -17.81
CA LYS A 58 10.56 -5.90 -17.21
C LYS A 58 9.57 -6.77 -16.45
N GLN A 59 9.41 -6.54 -15.16
CA GLN A 59 8.51 -7.33 -14.32
C GLN A 59 7.81 -6.45 -13.28
N TRP A 60 6.54 -6.73 -13.06
CA TRP A 60 5.78 -6.11 -11.99
C TRP A 60 5.85 -6.96 -10.73
N PHE A 61 6.10 -6.31 -9.61
CA PHE A 61 6.10 -6.92 -8.29
C PHE A 61 5.02 -6.29 -7.44
N GLN A 62 4.29 -7.11 -6.69
CA GLN A 62 3.30 -6.64 -5.72
C GLN A 62 3.99 -6.29 -4.40
N TYR A 63 3.90 -5.03 -4.01
CA TYR A 63 4.50 -4.51 -2.76
C TYR A 63 3.46 -4.37 -1.65
N GLY A 64 2.21 -4.11 -2.01
CA GLY A 64 1.14 -3.86 -1.06
C GLY A 64 -0.20 -4.46 -1.47
N VAL A 65 -1.12 -4.51 -0.51
CA VAL A 65 -2.54 -4.82 -0.70
C VAL A 65 -3.35 -3.65 -0.14
N VAL A 66 -4.27 -3.10 -0.92
CA VAL A 66 -5.15 -1.99 -0.51
C VAL A 66 -5.91 -2.38 0.76
N SER A 67 -5.81 -1.57 1.82
CA SER A 67 -6.37 -1.90 3.14
C SER A 67 -7.27 -0.79 3.71
N ARG A 68 -6.72 0.41 3.96
CA ARG A 68 -7.47 1.49 4.64
C ARG A 68 -7.00 2.87 4.18
N GLY A 69 -7.95 3.74 3.82
CA GLY A 69 -7.71 5.15 3.52
C GLY A 69 -8.71 6.09 4.21
N LEU A 70 -8.41 7.40 4.22
CA LEU A 70 -9.22 8.46 4.87
C LEU A 70 -10.04 9.28 3.85
N GLY A 71 -10.74 8.56 2.99
CA GLY A 71 -11.46 9.08 1.83
C GLY A 71 -10.57 9.21 0.59
N CYS A 72 -11.17 9.06 -0.59
CA CYS A 72 -10.47 9.02 -1.87
C CYS A 72 -9.87 10.35 -2.32
N GLY A 73 -8.65 10.30 -2.87
CA GLY A 73 -8.10 11.36 -3.74
C GLY A 73 -7.80 12.66 -3.00
N ARG A 74 -7.74 12.62 -1.66
CA ARG A 74 -7.55 13.80 -0.84
C ARG A 74 -6.08 14.14 -0.75
N MET A 75 -5.77 15.40 -1.07
CA MET A 75 -4.41 15.93 -0.97
C MET A 75 -3.87 15.76 0.46
N GLY A 76 -2.64 15.25 0.57
CA GLY A 76 -1.96 15.03 1.85
C GLY A 76 -2.47 13.84 2.66
N ARG A 77 -3.48 13.08 2.18
CA ARG A 77 -4.01 11.88 2.83
C ARG A 77 -3.61 10.62 2.05
N PRO A 78 -2.54 9.94 2.47
CA PRO A 78 -2.13 8.67 1.89
C PRO A 78 -3.05 7.54 2.34
N GLU A 79 -2.92 6.41 1.67
CA GLU A 79 -3.61 5.17 2.00
C GLU A 79 -2.64 4.17 2.64
N ILE A 80 -3.15 3.37 3.58
CA ILE A 80 -2.47 2.25 4.21
C ILE A 80 -2.69 0.99 3.38
N TYR A 81 -1.58 0.32 3.10
CA TYR A 81 -1.48 -0.96 2.42
C TYR A 81 -0.88 -2.00 3.38
N THR A 82 -1.33 -3.24 3.29
CA THR A 82 -0.62 -4.38 3.89
C THR A 82 0.72 -4.56 3.18
N ARG A 83 1.82 -4.60 3.91
CA ARG A 83 3.18 -4.71 3.36
C ARG A 83 3.48 -6.17 3.01
N VAL A 84 3.34 -6.54 1.73
CA VAL A 84 3.49 -7.93 1.23
C VAL A 84 4.82 -8.56 1.65
N LYS A 85 5.91 -7.78 1.67
CA LYS A 85 7.24 -8.27 2.09
C LYS A 85 7.22 -8.94 3.48
N LYS A 86 6.37 -8.49 4.41
CA LYS A 86 6.28 -9.03 5.77
C LYS A 86 5.52 -10.36 5.85
N TYR A 87 4.84 -10.75 4.77
CA TYR A 87 4.01 -11.94 4.69
C TYR A 87 4.55 -12.99 3.73
N ILE A 88 5.73 -12.79 3.10
CA ILE A 88 6.27 -13.72 2.10
C ILE A 88 6.35 -15.16 2.64
N ASN A 89 6.86 -15.36 3.86
CA ASN A 89 6.94 -16.71 4.45
C ASN A 89 5.54 -17.32 4.63
N TRP A 90 4.56 -16.53 5.08
CA TRP A 90 3.19 -17.00 5.21
C TRP A 90 2.58 -17.34 3.84
N ILE A 91 2.83 -16.53 2.81
CA ILE A 91 2.37 -16.78 1.44
C ILE A 91 2.96 -18.09 0.93
N LEU A 92 4.29 -18.27 0.99
CA LEU A 92 4.97 -19.47 0.52
C LEU A 92 4.44 -20.72 1.23
N ASN A 93 4.33 -20.68 2.56
CA ASN A 93 3.78 -21.78 3.36
C ASN A 93 2.30 -22.10 3.07
N LYS A 94 1.56 -21.26 2.34
CA LYS A 94 0.15 -21.47 1.99
C LYS A 94 -0.10 -21.82 0.53
N ILE A 95 0.89 -21.61 -0.34
CA ILE A 95 0.79 -21.93 -1.77
C ILE A 95 1.56 -23.19 -2.15
N GLU A 96 2.52 -23.61 -1.31
CA GLU A 96 3.18 -24.90 -1.47
C GLU A 96 2.23 -26.01 -0.98
N PRO A 97 1.98 -27.05 -1.78
CA PRO A 97 1.24 -28.22 -1.32
C PRO A 97 2.04 -28.93 -0.22
N GLU A 98 1.33 -29.48 0.76
CA GLU A 98 1.92 -30.33 1.81
C GLU A 98 2.68 -31.53 1.25
#